data_AF-A0A962WNR0-F1
#
_entry.id   AF-A0A962WNR0-F1
#
_cell.length_a   1.000
_cell.length_b   1.000
_cell.length_c   1.000
_cell.angle_alpha   90.00
_cell.angle_beta   90.00
_cell.angle_gamma   90.00
#
_symmetry.space_group_name_H-M   'P 1'
#
loop_
_entity.id
_entity.type
_entity.pdbx_description
1 polymer ?
#
loop_
_entity_poly.entity_id
_entity_poly.type
_entity_poly.pdbx_seq_one_letter_code
_entity_poly.pdbx_strand_id
1 'polypeptide(L)'
;MSEVAALVARLRAALDVDAGASALQPLYETWVARDAWRRSVEAVPLLLGVDPAGWAACRQGEVAAWAAALDARLGADLGVASDGDVTPAQLRRWARDHAVALPACAEQLLDFIASVVLGVEAEAAAPAAAARAAEREMLLGAALALVTRFPQQCRDEHGFFDGARIADQILAKAVLWFPLQPPQASREEIAALIESYLT
;
A
#
# COMPACT_ATOMS: atom_id res chain seq x y z
N MET A 1 -20.20 -14.48 -12.18
CA MET A 1 -19.40 -13.46 -12.91
C MET A 1 -20.05 -12.10 -12.65
N SER A 2 -19.26 -11.11 -12.25
CA SER A 2 -19.71 -9.71 -12.12
C SER A 2 -20.10 -9.15 -13.49
N GLU A 3 -21.12 -8.30 -13.56
CA GLU A 3 -21.52 -7.58 -14.77
C GLU A 3 -20.34 -6.78 -15.35
N VAL A 4 -19.50 -6.23 -14.47
CA VAL A 4 -18.28 -5.49 -14.82
C VAL A 4 -17.25 -6.39 -15.47
N ALA A 5 -17.02 -7.58 -14.92
CA ALA A 5 -16.08 -8.55 -15.51
C ALA A 5 -16.53 -8.98 -16.91
N ALA A 6 -17.84 -9.15 -17.13
CA ALA A 6 -18.38 -9.45 -18.45
C ALA A 6 -18.19 -8.29 -19.44
N LEU A 7 -18.38 -7.04 -18.98
CA LEU A 7 -18.14 -5.84 -19.79
C LEU A 7 -16.66 -5.71 -20.21
N VAL A 8 -15.73 -5.92 -19.28
CA VAL A 8 -14.29 -5.89 -19.55
C VAL A 8 -13.89 -7.01 -20.52
N ALA A 9 -14.39 -8.23 -20.33
CA ALA A 9 -14.12 -9.34 -21.24
C ALA A 9 -14.62 -9.04 -22.66
N ARG A 10 -15.82 -8.45 -22.78
CA ARG A 10 -16.38 -8.04 -24.08
C ARG A 10 -15.54 -6.95 -24.76
N LEU A 11 -15.10 -5.95 -23.99
CA LEU A 11 -14.22 -4.89 -24.50
C LEU A 11 -12.88 -5.45 -25.00
N ARG A 12 -12.23 -6.32 -24.23
CA ARG A 12 -10.97 -6.96 -24.65
C ARG A 12 -11.12 -7.80 -25.90
N ALA A 13 -12.21 -8.57 -26.00
CA ALA A 13 -12.50 -9.37 -27.19
C ALA A 13 -12.72 -8.49 -28.43
N ALA A 14 -13.41 -7.36 -28.28
CA ALA A 14 -13.65 -6.43 -29.39
C ALA A 14 -12.40 -5.65 -29.83
N LEU A 15 -11.43 -5.49 -28.94
CA LEU A 15 -10.17 -4.78 -29.18
C LEU A 15 -9.04 -5.71 -29.62
N ASP A 16 -9.32 -7.02 -29.77
CA ASP A 16 -8.33 -8.06 -30.08
C ASP A 16 -7.11 -8.01 -29.13
N VAL A 17 -7.37 -7.71 -27.86
CA VAL A 17 -6.33 -7.68 -26.83
C VAL A 17 -6.08 -9.11 -26.39
N ASP A 18 -5.25 -9.81 -27.16
CA ASP A 18 -4.78 -11.13 -26.78
C ASP A 18 -3.69 -10.97 -25.71
N ALA A 19 -3.86 -11.67 -24.58
CA ALA A 19 -3.11 -11.46 -23.34
C ALA A 19 -1.68 -12.06 -23.41
N GLY A 20 -0.95 -11.77 -24.48
CA GLY A 20 0.49 -12.03 -24.57
C GLY A 20 1.23 -11.16 -23.56
N ALA A 21 1.41 -11.69 -22.34
CA ALA A 21 1.91 -10.98 -21.16
C ALA A 21 3.23 -10.20 -21.39
N SER A 22 4.07 -10.63 -22.32
CA SER A 22 5.38 -10.02 -22.57
C SER A 22 5.33 -8.70 -23.35
N ALA A 23 4.32 -8.46 -24.19
CA ALA A 23 4.25 -7.23 -24.99
C ALA A 23 3.73 -6.02 -24.18
N LEU A 24 3.00 -6.31 -23.10
CA LEU A 24 2.36 -5.29 -22.26
C LEU A 24 3.26 -4.81 -21.10
N GLN A 25 4.33 -5.52 -20.78
CA GLN A 25 5.20 -5.15 -19.65
C GLN A 25 5.82 -3.74 -19.80
N PRO A 26 6.43 -3.35 -20.93
CA PRO A 26 7.01 -2.00 -21.08
C PRO A 26 5.96 -0.89 -20.98
N LEU A 27 4.72 -1.18 -21.41
CA LEU A 27 3.60 -0.26 -21.27
C LEU A 27 3.31 -0.01 -19.79
N TYR A 28 3.12 -1.07 -19.00
CA TYR A 28 2.81 -0.91 -17.58
C TYR A 28 3.96 -0.31 -16.78
N GLU A 29 5.21 -0.64 -17.09
CA GLU A 29 6.39 -0.01 -16.45
C GLU A 29 6.41 1.51 -16.68
N THR A 30 6.09 1.95 -17.89
CA THR A 30 6.04 3.38 -18.23
C THR A 30 4.93 4.09 -17.47
N TRP A 31 3.75 3.47 -17.39
CA TRP A 31 2.56 4.12 -16.84
C TRP A 31 2.50 4.08 -15.31
N VAL A 32 3.04 3.03 -14.68
CA VAL A 32 3.00 2.89 -13.22
C VAL A 32 3.95 3.84 -12.50
N ALA A 33 4.92 4.42 -13.21
CA ALA A 33 5.79 5.47 -12.67
C ALA A 33 5.03 6.80 -12.38
N ARG A 34 3.77 6.92 -12.80
CA ARG A 34 2.92 8.08 -12.55
C ARG A 34 2.07 7.87 -11.30
N ASP A 35 1.96 8.90 -10.47
CA ASP A 35 1.19 8.86 -9.22
C ASP A 35 -0.32 8.67 -9.46
N ALA A 36 -0.83 9.22 -10.57
CA ALA A 36 -2.25 9.20 -10.89
C ALA A 36 -2.51 9.13 -12.40
N TRP A 37 -3.63 8.51 -12.75
CA TRP A 37 -4.11 8.32 -14.11
C TRP A 37 -5.47 8.95 -14.30
N ARG A 38 -5.65 9.71 -15.36
CA ARG A 38 -6.96 10.22 -15.78
C ARG A 38 -7.87 9.04 -16.09
N ARG A 39 -9.01 8.97 -15.39
CA ARG A 39 -9.86 7.79 -15.40
C ARG A 39 -10.25 7.29 -16.80
N SER A 40 -10.84 8.18 -17.60
CA SER A 40 -11.47 7.80 -18.87
C SER A 40 -10.48 7.59 -20.04
N VAL A 41 -9.30 8.20 -19.96
CA VAL A 41 -8.31 8.22 -21.06
C VAL A 41 -7.05 7.43 -20.75
N GLU A 42 -6.75 7.14 -19.48
CA GLU A 42 -5.56 6.40 -19.07
C GLU A 42 -5.96 5.14 -18.29
N ALA A 43 -6.75 5.26 -17.21
CA ALA A 43 -7.05 4.12 -16.34
C ALA A 43 -7.90 3.04 -17.05
N VAL A 44 -8.94 3.45 -17.80
CA VAL A 44 -9.79 2.53 -18.59
C VAL A 44 -8.98 1.74 -19.64
N PRO A 45 -8.19 2.36 -20.54
CA PRO A 45 -7.38 1.58 -21.48
C PRO A 45 -6.33 0.70 -20.78
N LEU A 46 -5.69 1.18 -19.71
CA LEU A 46 -4.76 0.36 -18.93
C LEU A 46 -5.44 -0.82 -18.25
N LEU A 47 -6.69 -0.69 -17.81
CA LEU A 47 -7.48 -1.82 -17.31
C LEU A 47 -7.72 -2.86 -18.40
N LEU A 48 -7.89 -2.43 -19.64
CA LEU A 48 -8.14 -3.31 -20.79
C LEU A 48 -6.85 -3.95 -21.34
N GLY A 49 -5.67 -3.40 -21.05
CA GLY A 49 -4.41 -3.81 -21.65
C GLY A 49 -4.09 -3.07 -22.96
N VAL A 50 -4.61 -1.85 -23.12
CA VAL A 50 -4.42 -1.00 -24.29
C VAL A 50 -3.56 0.20 -23.92
N ASP A 51 -2.68 0.62 -24.84
CA ASP A 51 -1.92 1.86 -24.69
C ASP A 51 -2.86 3.07 -24.72
N PRO A 52 -2.87 3.91 -23.65
CA PRO A 52 -3.62 5.17 -23.64
C PRO A 52 -3.36 6.07 -24.86
N ALA A 53 -2.15 6.06 -25.44
CA ALA A 53 -1.83 6.86 -26.61
C ALA A 53 -2.65 6.46 -27.86
N GLY A 54 -3.00 5.17 -28.00
CA GLY A 54 -3.83 4.65 -29.08
C GLY A 54 -5.33 4.65 -28.78
N TRP A 55 -5.73 4.94 -27.55
CA TRP A 55 -7.08 4.67 -27.06
C TRP A 55 -8.19 5.39 -27.84
N ALA A 56 -7.97 6.68 -28.16
CA ALA A 56 -8.97 7.46 -28.88
C ALA A 56 -9.29 6.90 -30.27
N ALA A 57 -8.31 6.27 -30.93
CA ALA A 57 -8.51 5.67 -32.26
C ALA A 57 -9.34 4.38 -32.17
N CYS A 58 -9.13 3.58 -31.12
CA CYS A 58 -9.83 2.30 -30.91
C CYS A 58 -11.25 2.46 -30.35
N ARG A 59 -11.54 3.58 -29.69
CA ARG A 59 -12.82 3.84 -29.02
C ARG A 59 -13.89 4.37 -29.99
N GLN A 60 -14.38 3.51 -30.88
CA GLN A 60 -15.42 3.83 -31.86
C GLN A 60 -16.62 2.86 -31.77
N GLY A 61 -17.77 3.28 -32.30
CA GLY A 61 -18.97 2.44 -32.37
C GLY A 61 -19.40 1.87 -31.01
N GLU A 62 -19.66 0.57 -30.96
CA GLU A 62 -20.10 -0.12 -29.74
C GLU A 62 -19.04 -0.13 -28.64
N VAL A 63 -17.75 -0.14 -29.02
CA VAL A 63 -16.63 -0.06 -28.06
C VAL A 63 -16.69 1.26 -27.29
N ALA A 64 -17.08 2.35 -27.94
CA ALA A 64 -17.25 3.64 -27.26
C ALA A 64 -18.36 3.62 -26.22
N ALA A 65 -19.49 2.98 -26.51
CA ALA A 65 -20.59 2.84 -25.58
C ALA A 65 -20.21 1.97 -24.37
N TRP A 66 -19.55 0.83 -24.61
CA TRP A 66 -19.08 -0.05 -23.54
C TRP A 66 -17.98 0.60 -22.69
N ALA A 67 -17.05 1.33 -23.30
CA ALA A 67 -16.04 2.10 -22.60
C ALA A 67 -16.65 3.20 -21.72
N ALA A 68 -17.67 3.90 -22.21
CA ALA A 68 -18.39 4.91 -21.43
C ALA A 68 -19.14 4.28 -20.23
N ALA A 69 -19.76 3.11 -20.42
CA ALA A 69 -20.39 2.36 -19.34
C ALA A 69 -19.39 1.90 -18.27
N LEU A 70 -18.21 1.45 -18.70
CA LEU A 70 -17.12 1.05 -17.82
C LEU A 70 -16.55 2.26 -17.04
N ASP A 71 -16.32 3.38 -17.71
CA ASP A 71 -15.86 4.62 -17.08
C ASP A 71 -16.85 5.14 -16.04
N ALA A 72 -18.15 5.17 -16.38
CA ALA A 72 -19.19 5.61 -15.46
C ALA A 72 -19.26 4.72 -14.22
N ARG A 73 -19.12 3.40 -14.39
CA ARG A 73 -19.10 2.44 -13.27
C ARG A 73 -17.86 2.65 -12.39
N LEU A 74 -16.68 2.72 -12.99
CA LEU A 74 -15.43 2.98 -12.28
C LEU A 74 -15.49 4.28 -11.48
N GLY A 75 -16.07 5.33 -12.07
CA GLY A 75 -16.29 6.60 -11.40
C GLY A 75 -17.24 6.54 -10.21
N ALA A 76 -18.38 5.86 -10.40
CA ALA A 76 -19.38 5.70 -9.34
C ALA A 76 -18.84 4.92 -8.14
N ASP A 77 -18.13 3.82 -8.40
CA ASP A 77 -17.62 2.94 -7.34
C ASP A 77 -16.43 3.58 -6.59
N LEU A 78 -15.62 4.39 -7.26
CA LEU A 78 -14.49 5.11 -6.65
C LEU A 78 -14.86 6.47 -6.06
N GLY A 79 -16.07 6.99 -6.34
CA GLY A 79 -16.48 8.33 -5.92
C GLY A 79 -15.71 9.45 -6.62
N VAL A 80 -15.26 9.23 -7.86
CA VAL A 80 -14.40 10.14 -8.63
C VAL A 80 -15.22 10.87 -9.70
N ALA A 81 -14.96 12.17 -9.90
CA ALA A 81 -15.61 12.97 -10.95
C ALA A 81 -15.22 12.49 -12.37
N SER A 82 -15.99 12.93 -13.38
CA SER A 82 -15.85 12.49 -14.79
C SER A 82 -14.45 12.62 -15.40
N ASP A 83 -13.69 13.59 -14.91
CA ASP A 83 -12.33 13.95 -15.30
C ASP A 83 -11.30 13.68 -14.19
N GLY A 84 -11.72 13.05 -13.10
CA GLY A 84 -10.86 12.83 -11.95
C GLY A 84 -9.80 11.76 -12.19
N ASP A 85 -8.77 11.85 -11.37
CA ASP A 85 -7.65 10.93 -11.41
C ASP A 85 -7.90 9.70 -10.52
N VAL A 86 -7.35 8.57 -10.94
CA VAL A 86 -7.38 7.29 -10.25
C VAL A 86 -5.95 6.83 -10.05
N THR A 87 -5.60 6.42 -8.83
CA THR A 87 -4.26 5.87 -8.56
C THR A 87 -4.17 4.41 -9.00
N PRO A 88 -2.95 3.91 -9.30
CA PRO A 88 -2.76 2.50 -9.62
C PRO A 88 -3.30 1.54 -8.54
N ALA A 89 -3.17 1.93 -7.27
CA ALA A 89 -3.69 1.18 -6.13
C ALA A 89 -5.22 1.14 -6.09
N GLN A 90 -5.90 2.27 -6.37
CA GLN A 90 -7.36 2.34 -6.46
C GLN A 90 -7.89 1.46 -7.59
N LEU A 91 -7.26 1.54 -8.78
CA LEU A 91 -7.66 0.72 -9.93
C LEU A 91 -7.49 -0.77 -9.64
N ARG A 92 -6.38 -1.17 -9.03
CA ARG A 92 -6.13 -2.57 -8.64
C ARG A 92 -7.15 -3.08 -7.65
N ARG A 93 -7.43 -2.31 -6.58
CA ARG A 93 -8.44 -2.67 -5.57
C ARG A 93 -9.79 -2.87 -6.23
N TRP A 94 -10.22 -1.90 -7.04
CA TRP A 94 -11.48 -1.99 -7.78
C TRP A 94 -11.53 -3.20 -8.71
N ALA A 95 -10.46 -3.49 -9.45
CA ALA A 95 -10.41 -4.67 -10.32
C ALA A 95 -10.61 -5.98 -9.53
N ARG A 96 -10.00 -6.10 -8.34
CA ARG A 96 -10.19 -7.26 -7.45
C ARG A 96 -11.61 -7.35 -6.91
N ASP A 97 -12.18 -6.25 -6.42
CA ASP A 97 -13.53 -6.21 -5.86
C ASP A 97 -14.59 -6.64 -6.89
N HIS A 98 -14.33 -6.36 -8.17
CA HIS A 98 -15.23 -6.71 -9.28
C HIS A 98 -14.83 -8.00 -10.02
N ALA A 99 -13.83 -8.75 -9.54
CA ALA A 99 -13.30 -9.97 -10.17
C ALA A 99 -12.90 -9.76 -11.64
N VAL A 100 -12.33 -8.60 -11.95
CA VAL A 100 -11.75 -8.26 -13.25
C VAL A 100 -10.30 -8.73 -13.25
N ALA A 101 -9.99 -9.74 -14.07
CA ALA A 101 -8.61 -10.18 -14.26
C ALA A 101 -7.80 -9.07 -14.95
N LEU A 102 -6.70 -8.63 -14.35
CA LEU A 102 -5.73 -7.74 -15.00
C LEU A 102 -4.79 -8.56 -15.89
N PRO A 103 -4.12 -7.94 -16.88
CA PRO A 103 -3.00 -8.61 -17.54
C PRO A 103 -1.93 -9.01 -16.51
N ALA A 104 -1.37 -10.21 -16.64
CA ALA A 104 -0.52 -10.81 -15.61
C ALA A 104 0.69 -9.92 -15.23
N CYS A 105 1.31 -9.26 -16.20
CA CYS A 105 2.41 -8.32 -15.95
C CYS A 105 1.95 -7.07 -15.16
N ALA A 106 0.75 -6.56 -15.45
CA ALA A 106 0.16 -5.46 -14.69
C ALA A 106 -0.12 -5.88 -13.24
N GLU A 107 -0.68 -7.08 -13.05
CA GLU A 107 -0.97 -7.60 -11.72
C GLU A 107 0.31 -7.79 -10.91
N GLN A 108 1.35 -8.39 -11.48
CA GLN A 108 2.66 -8.57 -10.82
C GLN A 108 3.30 -7.23 -10.44
N LEU A 109 3.28 -6.25 -11.35
CA LEU A 109 3.88 -4.94 -11.11
C LEU A 109 3.12 -4.15 -10.04
N LEU A 110 1.80 -4.16 -10.10
CA LEU A 110 0.96 -3.50 -9.09
C LEU A 110 0.97 -4.24 -7.76
N ASP A 111 1.18 -5.56 -7.74
CA ASP A 111 1.41 -6.34 -6.53
C ASP A 111 2.75 -5.99 -5.90
N PHE A 112 3.81 -5.86 -6.70
CA PHE A 112 5.11 -5.39 -6.22
C PHE A 112 4.99 -3.99 -5.63
N ILE A 113 4.39 -3.05 -6.35
CA ILE A 113 4.20 -1.68 -5.88
C ILE A 113 3.31 -1.65 -4.64
N ALA A 114 2.23 -2.41 -4.61
CA ALA A 114 1.42 -2.56 -3.40
C ALA A 114 2.25 -3.14 -2.25
N SER A 115 3.13 -4.12 -2.47
CA SER A 115 3.94 -4.71 -1.40
C SER A 115 5.04 -3.77 -0.88
N VAL A 116 5.60 -2.94 -1.75
CA VAL A 116 6.67 -2.00 -1.41
C VAL A 116 6.10 -0.70 -0.86
N VAL A 117 5.02 -0.18 -1.46
CA VAL A 117 4.36 1.06 -1.07
C VAL A 117 3.35 0.82 0.04
N LEU A 118 2.48 -0.20 -0.02
CA LEU A 118 1.58 -0.56 1.10
C LEU A 118 2.25 -1.41 2.17
N GLY A 119 3.44 -1.98 1.92
CA GLY A 119 4.33 -2.40 3.01
C GLY A 119 4.81 -1.22 3.86
N VAL A 120 4.80 -0.01 3.28
CA VAL A 120 5.07 1.28 3.92
C VAL A 120 3.76 2.00 4.31
N GLU A 121 2.63 1.80 3.61
CA GLU A 121 1.33 2.41 3.97
C GLU A 121 0.43 1.54 4.88
N ALA A 122 0.75 0.28 5.16
CA ALA A 122 0.22 -0.42 6.33
C ALA A 122 0.64 0.29 7.65
N GLU A 123 1.68 1.12 7.56
CA GLU A 123 2.12 2.08 8.59
C GLU A 123 1.28 3.39 8.59
N ALA A 124 0.50 3.64 7.53
CA ALA A 124 -0.32 4.85 7.33
C ALA A 124 -1.81 4.67 7.66
N ALA A 125 -2.19 3.61 8.40
CA ALA A 125 -3.55 3.42 8.89
C ALA A 125 -3.84 4.31 10.12
N ALA A 126 -4.23 5.55 9.84
CA ALA A 126 -4.92 6.50 10.72
C ALA A 126 -4.10 6.99 11.94
N PRO A 127 -4.25 8.23 12.43
CA PRO A 127 -3.36 8.91 13.39
C PRO A 127 -2.90 8.11 14.64
N ALA A 128 -3.63 7.06 15.05
CA ALA A 128 -3.19 6.13 16.10
C ALA A 128 -2.01 5.23 15.70
N ALA A 129 -1.88 4.80 14.44
CA ALA A 129 -0.73 4.01 13.97
C ALA A 129 0.53 4.86 13.88
N ALA A 130 0.43 6.11 13.38
CA ALA A 130 1.54 7.06 13.38
C ALA A 130 1.98 7.41 14.81
N ALA A 131 1.04 7.58 15.75
CA ALA A 131 1.36 7.76 17.16
C ALA A 131 2.08 6.53 17.76
N ARG A 132 1.64 5.32 17.42
CA ARG A 132 2.30 4.07 17.85
C ARG A 132 3.68 3.89 17.21
N ALA A 133 3.87 4.30 15.96
CA ALA A 133 5.17 4.25 15.29
C ALA A 133 6.16 5.24 15.93
N ALA A 134 5.72 6.48 16.17
CA ALA A 134 6.52 7.48 16.87
C ALA A 134 6.84 7.07 18.31
N GLU A 135 5.87 6.47 19.02
CA GLU A 135 6.07 5.91 20.36
C GLU A 135 7.07 4.74 20.35
N ARG A 136 6.96 3.83 19.37
CA ARG A 136 7.89 2.72 19.17
C ARG A 136 9.32 3.23 18.92
N GLU A 137 9.48 4.23 18.06
CA GLU A 137 10.78 4.85 17.78
C GLU A 137 11.38 5.47 19.05
N MET A 138 10.56 6.17 19.83
CA MET A 138 10.99 6.78 21.09
C MET A 138 11.38 5.73 22.14
N LEU A 139 10.62 4.63 22.26
CA LEU A 139 10.92 3.50 23.14
C LEU A 139 12.25 2.82 22.76
N LEU A 140 12.49 2.58 21.46
CA LEU A 140 13.73 1.99 20.98
C LEU A 140 14.92 2.95 21.14
N GLY A 141 14.72 4.26 20.93
CA GLY A 141 15.72 5.28 21.20
C GLY A 141 16.11 5.38 22.67
N ALA A 142 15.11 5.31 23.58
CA ALA A 142 15.34 5.27 25.02
C ALA A 142 16.07 3.99 25.45
N ALA A 143 15.66 2.84 24.92
CA ALA A 143 16.34 1.56 25.14
C ALA A 143 17.81 1.63 24.71
N LEU A 144 18.08 2.13 23.50
CA LEU A 144 19.44 2.32 22.98
C LEU A 144 20.28 3.25 23.87
N ALA A 145 19.70 4.37 24.33
CA ALA A 145 20.39 5.29 25.23
C ALA A 145 20.69 4.67 26.60
N LEU A 146 19.81 3.80 27.11
CA LEU A 146 19.98 3.09 28.38
C LEU A 146 21.06 2.02 28.28
N VAL A 147 21.04 1.17 27.25
CA VAL A 147 22.04 0.12 27.08
C VAL A 147 23.44 0.70 26.82
N THR A 148 23.52 1.89 26.21
CA THR A 148 24.82 2.56 25.96
C THR A 148 25.34 3.30 27.20
N ARG A 149 24.49 3.99 27.96
CA ARG A 149 24.92 4.80 29.12
C ARG A 149 24.93 4.04 30.44
N PHE A 150 24.04 3.05 30.60
CA PHE A 150 23.84 2.28 31.83
C PHE A 150 23.75 0.77 31.56
N PRO A 151 24.73 0.16 30.87
CA PRO A 151 24.66 -1.24 30.43
C PRO A 151 24.45 -2.22 31.60
N GLN A 152 25.05 -1.96 32.76
CA GLN A 152 24.93 -2.83 33.94
C GLN A 152 23.50 -2.90 34.49
N GLN A 153 22.71 -1.85 34.33
CA GLN A 153 21.32 -1.79 34.80
C GLN A 153 20.34 -2.48 33.84
N CYS A 154 20.81 -2.80 32.63
CA CYS A 154 20.04 -3.39 31.55
C CYS A 154 20.31 -4.89 31.37
N ARG A 155 21.23 -5.46 32.17
CA ARG A 155 21.65 -6.86 32.06
C ARG A 155 21.02 -7.75 33.11
N ASP A 156 20.81 -9.01 32.79
CA ASP A 156 20.39 -10.07 33.71
C ASP A 156 21.56 -10.57 34.58
N GLU A 157 21.30 -11.61 35.39
CA GLU A 157 22.29 -12.24 36.26
C GLU A 157 23.41 -12.97 35.48
N HIS A 158 23.17 -13.30 34.21
CA HIS A 158 24.12 -13.96 33.32
C HIS A 158 24.91 -12.97 32.45
N GLY A 159 24.63 -11.67 32.55
CA GLY A 159 25.31 -10.60 31.83
C GLY A 159 24.77 -10.31 30.42
N PHE A 160 23.64 -10.90 30.03
CA PHE A 160 22.92 -10.62 28.79
C PHE A 160 21.96 -9.45 28.97
N PHE A 161 21.64 -8.73 27.90
CA PHE A 161 20.62 -7.69 27.97
C PHE A 161 19.24 -8.33 28.15
N ASP A 162 18.44 -7.77 29.06
CA ASP A 162 17.12 -8.27 29.43
C ASP A 162 16.07 -7.21 29.10
N GLY A 163 15.16 -7.53 28.17
CA GLY A 163 14.10 -6.64 27.75
C GLY A 163 13.21 -6.17 28.91
N ALA A 164 12.99 -7.01 29.93
CA ALA A 164 12.18 -6.65 31.09
C ALA A 164 12.87 -5.60 31.97
N ARG A 165 14.18 -5.75 32.21
CA ARG A 165 14.97 -4.76 32.97
C ARG A 165 15.09 -3.44 32.22
N ILE A 166 15.25 -3.48 30.90
CA ILE A 166 15.28 -2.26 30.08
C ILE A 166 13.93 -1.56 30.13
N ALA A 167 12.82 -2.28 30.01
CA ALA A 167 11.48 -1.72 30.13
C ALA A 167 11.26 -1.03 31.50
N ASP A 168 11.71 -1.65 32.60
CA ASP A 168 11.66 -1.06 33.94
C ASP A 168 12.43 0.27 34.01
N GLN A 169 13.62 0.33 33.40
CA GLN A 169 14.42 1.55 33.38
C GLN A 169 13.79 2.67 32.52
N ILE A 170 13.15 2.31 31.41
CA ILE A 170 12.41 3.26 30.57
C ILE A 170 11.26 3.87 31.36
N LEU A 171 10.45 3.04 32.03
CA LEU A 171 9.30 3.50 32.81
C LEU A 171 9.73 4.30 34.05
N ALA A 172 10.76 3.86 34.77
CA ALA A 172 11.31 4.58 35.93
C ALA A 172 11.87 5.97 35.55
N LYS A 173 12.27 6.15 34.29
CA LYS A 173 12.81 7.41 33.75
C LYS A 173 11.87 8.03 32.70
N ALA A 174 10.59 7.67 32.69
CA ALA A 174 9.66 8.06 31.62
C ALA A 174 9.61 9.58 31.41
N VAL A 175 9.68 10.37 32.49
CA VAL A 175 9.68 11.84 32.42
C VAL A 175 10.85 12.40 31.58
N LEU A 176 11.98 11.71 31.52
CA LEU A 176 13.16 12.15 30.76
C LEU A 176 13.02 11.85 29.26
N TRP A 177 12.37 10.75 28.91
CA TRP A 177 12.23 10.28 27.54
C TRP A 177 10.93 10.74 26.88
N PHE A 178 9.89 10.94 27.68
CA PHE A 178 8.53 11.26 27.26
C PHE A 178 8.01 12.54 27.94
N PRO A 179 8.56 13.72 27.60
CA PRO A 179 8.27 14.97 28.32
C PRO A 179 6.85 15.50 28.13
N LEU A 180 6.14 15.04 27.08
CA LEU A 180 4.80 15.52 26.73
C LEU A 180 3.69 14.62 27.27
N GLN A 181 3.90 13.30 27.27
CA GLN A 181 2.92 12.31 27.71
C GLN A 181 3.64 10.98 28.00
N PRO A 182 3.34 10.28 29.10
CA PRO A 182 3.93 8.96 29.36
C PRO A 182 3.59 7.95 28.25
N PRO A 183 4.41 6.89 28.08
CA PRO A 183 4.14 5.85 27.10
C PRO A 183 2.78 5.19 27.37
N GLN A 184 2.01 4.98 26.32
CA GLN A 184 0.74 4.25 26.29
C GLN A 184 0.96 2.75 26.30
N ALA A 185 2.10 2.27 25.82
CA ALA A 185 2.48 0.87 25.88
C ALA A 185 2.69 0.41 27.34
N SER A 186 2.13 -0.74 27.69
CA SER A 186 2.35 -1.42 28.97
C SER A 186 3.80 -1.89 29.11
N ARG A 187 4.21 -2.17 30.35
CA ARG A 187 5.54 -2.72 30.66
C ARG A 187 5.82 -3.99 29.84
N GLU A 188 4.85 -4.89 29.76
CA GLU A 188 4.95 -6.16 29.04
C GLU A 188 5.10 -5.94 27.53
N GLU A 189 4.35 -4.99 26.96
CA GLU A 189 4.47 -4.63 25.53
C GLU A 189 5.83 -4.01 25.22
N ILE A 190 6.34 -3.14 26.09
CA ILE A 190 7.68 -2.55 25.94
C ILE A 190 8.76 -3.64 26.02
N ALA A 191 8.67 -4.53 27.00
CA ALA A 191 9.61 -5.63 27.16
C ALA A 191 9.61 -6.57 25.94
N ALA A 192 8.44 -6.96 25.45
CA ALA A 192 8.30 -7.82 24.27
C ALA A 192 8.84 -7.14 23.00
N LEU A 193 8.60 -5.83 22.84
CA LEU A 193 9.15 -5.04 21.75
C LEU A 193 10.68 -5.07 21.78
N ILE A 194 11.29 -4.81 22.94
CA ILE A 194 12.76 -4.77 23.08
C ILE A 194 13.36 -6.16 22.83
N GLU A 195 12.75 -7.20 23.38
CA GLU A 195 13.22 -8.59 23.24
C GLU A 195 13.28 -9.04 21.78
N SER A 196 12.34 -8.59 20.94
CA SER A 196 12.34 -8.88 19.51
C SER A 196 13.54 -8.33 18.73
N TYR A 197 14.35 -7.44 19.34
CA TYR A 197 15.58 -6.88 18.76
C TYR A 197 16.85 -7.36 19.47
N LEU A 198 16.73 -8.08 20.58
CA LEU A 198 17.87 -8.69 21.30
C LEU A 198 18.13 -10.13 20.84
N THR A 199 17.15 -10.75 20.18
CA THR A 199 17.21 -12.09 19.57
C THR A 199 17.72 -12.05 18.14
#